data_AF-A0AAE8J1I5-F1
#
_entry.id   AF-A0AAE8J1I5-F1
#
_cell.length_a   1.000
_cell.length_b   1.000
_cell.length_c   1.000
_cell.angle_alpha   90.00
_cell.angle_beta   90.00
_cell.angle_gamma   90.00
#
_symmetry.space_group_name_H-M   'P 1'
#
loop_
_entity.id
_entity.type
_entity.pdbx_description
1 polymer ?
#
loop_
_entity_poly.entity_id
_entity_poly.type
_entity_poly.pdbx_seq_one_letter_code
_entity_poly.pdbx_strand_id
1 'polypeptide(L)'
;MSGNFRNTLSFTQRVATMAVGIFLIAGNLEPAFAIDMESRALWAASAMAEADYHRSNPCKQWKVDEQAVKKVIAWSGRTLEELRASEDYKSQRDAIAGVARQYGADMTCDANGATFDVDEHDYGVLRHSGW
;
A
#
# COMPACT_ATOMS: atom_id res chain seq x y z
N MET A 1 -50.80 -13.58 -56.80
CA MET A 1 -51.95 -13.28 -55.92
C MET A 1 -51.44 -12.48 -54.74
N SER A 2 -52.22 -11.45 -54.38
CA SER A 2 -51.95 -10.37 -53.45
C SER A 2 -51.36 -10.75 -52.09
N GLY A 3 -50.55 -9.85 -51.55
CA GLY A 3 -50.15 -9.85 -50.14
C GLY A 3 -49.33 -8.62 -49.76
N ASN A 4 -49.99 -7.46 -49.68
CA ASN A 4 -49.49 -6.22 -49.09
C ASN A 4 -48.80 -6.44 -47.74
N PHE A 5 -47.67 -5.76 -47.47
CA PHE A 5 -47.56 -4.95 -46.25
C PHE A 5 -46.46 -3.90 -46.40
N ARG A 6 -46.88 -2.65 -46.17
CA ARG A 6 -46.12 -1.42 -46.43
C ARG A 6 -45.09 -1.17 -45.33
N ASN A 7 -43.98 -0.60 -45.77
CA ASN A 7 -43.00 0.11 -44.96
C ASN A 7 -43.59 1.37 -44.28
N THR A 8 -42.85 1.82 -43.27
CA THR A 8 -42.65 3.19 -42.74
C THR A 8 -43.61 3.79 -41.69
N LEU A 9 -43.03 3.92 -40.49
CA LEU A 9 -42.91 5.14 -39.66
C LEU A 9 -44.16 5.79 -39.07
N SER A 10 -44.31 5.67 -37.74
CA SER A 10 -44.68 6.77 -36.84
C SER A 10 -44.50 6.26 -35.40
N PHE A 11 -43.41 6.59 -34.72
CA PHE A 11 -43.29 7.79 -33.88
C PHE A 11 -44.34 7.78 -32.76
N THR A 12 -43.95 7.27 -31.59
CA THR A 12 -44.04 7.89 -30.25
C THR A 12 -43.91 6.78 -29.20
N GLN A 13 -42.72 6.23 -29.04
CA GLN A 13 -42.40 5.47 -27.83
C GLN A 13 -41.48 6.35 -27.01
N ARG A 14 -42.04 6.84 -25.90
CA ARG A 14 -41.42 7.77 -24.95
C ARG A 14 -40.09 7.17 -24.47
N VAL A 15 -38.99 7.63 -25.06
CA VAL A 15 -37.66 7.46 -24.51
C VAL A 15 -37.63 8.31 -23.26
N ALA A 16 -37.83 7.64 -22.11
CA ALA A 16 -37.47 8.22 -20.83
C ALA A 16 -35.94 8.31 -20.82
N THR A 17 -35.46 9.50 -21.15
CA THR A 17 -34.10 9.97 -20.98
C THR A 17 -33.77 9.94 -19.49
N MET A 18 -33.42 8.77 -18.94
CA MET A 18 -32.74 8.72 -17.65
C MET A 18 -31.25 8.90 -17.93
N ALA A 19 -30.84 10.15 -17.70
CA ALA A 19 -29.49 10.66 -17.82
C ALA A 19 -28.49 9.70 -17.16
N VAL A 20 -27.50 9.28 -17.95
CA VAL A 20 -26.22 8.81 -17.46
C VAL A 20 -25.57 9.99 -16.74
N GLY A 21 -25.85 10.10 -15.44
CA GLY A 21 -25.23 11.08 -14.57
C GLY A 21 -23.80 10.67 -14.28
N ILE A 22 -22.89 10.94 -15.22
CA ILE A 22 -21.46 10.99 -14.90
C ILE A 22 -21.27 12.21 -14.00
N PHE A 23 -21.34 12.01 -12.68
CA PHE A 23 -20.85 13.00 -11.73
C PHE A 23 -19.32 13.00 -11.81
N LEU A 24 -18.79 13.77 -12.78
CA LEU A 24 -17.44 14.30 -12.73
C LEU A 24 -17.43 15.34 -11.61
N ILE A 25 -17.22 14.88 -10.37
CA ILE A 25 -16.73 15.76 -9.32
C ILE A 25 -15.26 16.01 -9.66
N ALA A 26 -15.04 17.06 -10.45
CA ALA A 26 -13.77 17.75 -10.55
C ALA A 26 -13.49 18.39 -9.17
N GLY A 27 -13.03 17.57 -8.24
CA GLY A 27 -12.33 18.03 -7.05
C GLY A 27 -10.88 18.24 -7.43
N ASN A 28 -10.39 19.46 -7.23
CA ASN A 28 -8.96 19.79 -7.26
C ASN A 28 -8.20 18.84 -6.30
N LEU A 29 -7.66 17.75 -6.85
CA LEU A 29 -6.62 16.98 -6.20
C LEU A 29 -5.40 17.15 -7.08
N GLU A 30 -4.44 17.90 -6.56
CA GLU A 30 -3.04 17.89 -7.02
C GLU A 30 -2.65 16.44 -7.34
N PRO A 31 -1.87 16.17 -8.39
CA PRO A 31 -1.32 14.84 -8.60
C PRO A 31 -0.24 14.63 -7.53
N ALA A 32 -0.64 14.37 -6.29
CA ALA A 32 0.16 13.57 -5.40
C ALA A 32 0.36 12.24 -6.16
N PHE A 33 1.61 11.93 -6.51
CA PHE A 33 1.99 10.68 -7.15
C PHE A 33 1.30 9.52 -6.44
N ALA A 34 0.19 9.03 -6.99
CA ALA A 34 -0.53 7.93 -6.40
C ALA A 34 0.35 6.70 -6.61
N ILE A 35 1.09 6.32 -5.56
CA ILE A 35 1.86 5.08 -5.53
C ILE A 35 0.89 3.95 -5.88
N ASP A 36 1.22 3.17 -6.90
CA ASP A 36 0.39 2.05 -7.36
C ASP A 36 0.36 0.93 -6.31
N MET A 37 -0.67 0.07 -6.38
CA MET A 37 -0.91 -0.95 -5.35
C MET A 37 0.25 -1.93 -5.16
N GLU A 38 1.00 -2.26 -6.22
CA GLU A 38 2.15 -3.16 -6.11
C GLU A 38 3.31 -2.46 -5.42
N SER A 39 3.58 -1.20 -5.76
CA SER A 39 4.56 -0.39 -5.02
C SER A 39 4.21 -0.24 -3.54
N ARG A 40 2.92 -0.10 -3.20
CA ARG A 40 2.48 -0.08 -1.78
C ARG A 40 2.72 -1.41 -1.08
N ALA A 41 2.41 -2.51 -1.76
CA ALA A 41 2.64 -3.86 -1.24
C ALA A 41 4.13 -4.13 -1.00
N LEU A 42 4.99 -3.70 -1.93
CA LEU A 42 6.45 -3.79 -1.79
C LEU A 42 6.94 -3.00 -0.57
N TRP A 43 6.54 -1.73 -0.44
CA TRP A 43 6.91 -0.91 0.72
C TRP A 43 6.43 -1.49 2.04
N ALA A 44 5.17 -1.93 2.09
CA ALA A 44 4.61 -2.56 3.28
C ALA A 44 5.34 -3.87 3.62
N ALA A 45 5.68 -4.69 2.63
CA ALA A 45 6.45 -5.92 2.84
C ALA A 45 7.83 -5.62 3.43
N SER A 46 8.53 -4.60 2.93
CA SER A 46 9.80 -4.15 3.49
C SER A 46 9.65 -3.63 4.93
N ALA A 47 8.70 -2.74 5.18
CA ALA A 47 8.42 -2.24 6.53
C ALA A 47 8.07 -3.37 7.50
N MET A 48 7.31 -4.37 7.05
CA MET A 48 7.00 -5.55 7.86
C MET A 48 8.23 -6.38 8.21
N ALA A 49 9.15 -6.58 7.27
CA ALA A 49 10.40 -7.29 7.52
C ALA A 49 11.24 -6.57 8.59
N GLU A 50 11.27 -5.24 8.55
CA GLU A 50 11.98 -4.42 9.52
C GLU A 50 11.35 -4.45 10.90
N ALA A 51 10.03 -4.30 10.97
CA ALA A 51 9.30 -4.44 12.22
C ALA A 51 9.52 -5.84 12.84
N ASP A 52 9.46 -6.90 12.05
CA ASP A 52 9.69 -8.27 12.53
C ASP A 52 11.14 -8.49 13.03
N TYR A 53 12.12 -7.88 12.36
CA TYR A 53 13.51 -7.89 12.84
C TYR A 53 13.62 -7.22 14.21
N HIS A 54 13.06 -6.01 14.37
CA HIS A 54 13.13 -5.26 15.63
C HIS A 54 12.33 -5.90 16.77
N ARG A 55 11.24 -6.61 16.48
CA ARG A 55 10.53 -7.42 17.48
C ARG A 55 11.39 -8.55 18.01
N SER A 56 12.19 -9.17 17.14
CA SER A 56 13.01 -10.33 17.46
C SER A 56 14.38 -9.93 18.03
N ASN A 57 14.81 -8.70 17.77
CA ASN A 57 16.12 -8.16 18.14
C ASN A 57 15.91 -6.82 18.85
N PRO A 58 15.89 -6.79 20.19
CA PRO A 58 15.67 -5.56 20.94
C PRO A 58 16.75 -4.51 20.65
N CYS A 59 16.38 -3.48 19.90
CA CYS A 59 17.24 -2.35 19.57
C CYS A 59 17.09 -1.26 20.64
N LYS A 60 18.21 -0.66 21.10
CA LYS A 60 18.19 0.32 22.21
C LYS A 60 17.43 1.60 21.87
N GLN A 61 17.53 2.05 20.62
CA GLN A 61 17.02 3.34 20.17
C GLN A 61 15.72 3.23 19.38
N TRP A 62 15.27 2.04 19.02
CA TRP A 62 14.15 1.85 18.09
C TRP A 62 13.11 0.92 18.68
N LYS A 63 11.84 1.33 18.59
CA LYS A 63 10.68 0.54 18.99
C LYS A 63 9.71 0.42 17.84
N VAL A 64 9.13 -0.77 17.68
CA VAL A 64 8.06 -0.96 16.69
C VAL A 64 6.81 -0.23 17.14
N ASP A 65 6.28 0.62 16.26
CA ASP A 65 4.95 1.20 16.44
C ASP A 65 3.88 0.30 15.80
N GLU A 66 3.25 -0.51 16.65
CA GLU A 66 2.20 -1.44 16.23
C GLU A 66 0.98 -0.76 15.57
N GLN A 67 0.74 0.53 15.83
CA GLN A 67 -0.33 1.26 15.15
C GLN A 67 0.08 1.68 13.74
N ALA A 68 1.32 2.13 13.55
CA ALA A 68 1.86 2.42 12.22
C ALA A 68 1.94 1.15 11.37
N VAL A 69 2.36 0.01 11.95
CA VAL A 69 2.31 -1.30 11.28
C VAL A 69 0.90 -1.61 10.75
N LYS A 70 -0.14 -1.45 11.57
CA LYS A 70 -1.52 -1.69 11.12
C LYS A 70 -1.93 -0.76 9.98
N LYS A 71 -1.53 0.51 10.03
CA LYS A 71 -1.79 1.50 8.98
C LYS A 71 -1.10 1.11 7.68
N VAL A 72 0.17 0.71 7.72
CA VAL A 72 0.93 0.35 6.52
C VAL A 72 0.36 -0.91 5.85
N ILE A 73 -0.07 -1.90 6.64
CA ILE A 73 -0.76 -3.10 6.13
C ILE A 73 -2.06 -2.68 5.44
N ALA A 74 -2.91 -1.89 6.10
CA ALA A 74 -4.17 -1.45 5.51
C ALA A 74 -3.98 -0.62 4.23
N TRP A 75 -2.98 0.28 4.23
CA TRP A 75 -2.62 1.09 3.07
C TRP A 75 -2.15 0.27 1.87
N SER A 76 -1.47 -0.85 2.12
CA SER A 76 -0.99 -1.76 1.07
C SER A 76 -2.11 -2.49 0.32
N GLY A 77 -3.30 -2.57 0.91
CA GLY A 77 -4.41 -3.39 0.39
C GLY A 77 -4.15 -4.90 0.44
N ARG A 78 -3.13 -5.36 1.16
CA ARG A 78 -2.80 -6.77 1.41
C ARG A 78 -3.01 -7.11 2.89
N THR A 79 -3.22 -8.39 3.15
CA THR A 79 -3.20 -8.94 4.51
C THR A 79 -1.76 -9.13 5.01
N LEU A 80 -1.59 -9.26 6.32
CA LEU A 80 -0.29 -9.53 6.92
C LEU A 80 0.31 -10.86 6.41
N GLU A 81 -0.53 -11.87 6.27
CA GLU A 81 -0.14 -13.18 5.75
C GLU A 81 0.34 -13.09 4.30
N GLU A 82 -0.36 -12.35 3.44
CA GLU A 82 0.06 -12.12 2.05
C GLU A 82 1.39 -11.37 1.97
N LEU A 83 1.57 -10.33 2.79
CA LEU A 83 2.81 -9.57 2.83
C LEU A 83 3.98 -10.46 3.29
N ARG A 84 3.81 -11.27 4.34
CA ARG A 84 4.87 -12.18 4.80
C ARG A 84 5.16 -13.34 3.86
N ALA A 85 4.20 -13.72 3.03
CA ALA A 85 4.36 -14.73 2.00
C ALA A 85 5.01 -14.18 0.72
N SER A 86 5.18 -12.86 0.58
CA SER A 86 5.74 -12.26 -0.64
C SER A 86 7.26 -12.45 -0.74
N GLU A 87 7.76 -12.46 -1.98
CA GLU A 87 9.21 -12.46 -2.22
C GLU A 87 9.85 -11.13 -1.80
N ASP A 88 9.12 -10.02 -1.80
CA ASP A 88 9.63 -8.72 -1.34
C ASP A 88 9.96 -8.74 0.16
N TYR A 89 9.06 -9.29 0.98
CA TYR A 89 9.30 -9.46 2.42
C TYR A 89 10.51 -10.35 2.66
N LYS A 90 10.58 -11.48 1.95
CA LYS A 90 11.68 -12.44 2.07
C LYS A 90 13.00 -11.81 1.66
N SER A 91 13.03 -11.07 0.55
CA SER A 91 14.21 -10.35 0.06
C SER A 91 14.69 -9.31 1.08
N GLN A 92 13.78 -8.47 1.60
CA GLN A 92 14.15 -7.49 2.62
C GLN A 92 14.64 -8.17 3.91
N ARG A 93 13.94 -9.20 4.39
CA ARG A 93 14.36 -9.97 5.57
C ARG A 93 15.76 -10.57 5.40
N ASP A 94 16.03 -11.15 4.24
CA ASP A 94 17.32 -11.78 3.95
C ASP A 94 18.43 -10.72 3.78
N ALA A 95 18.10 -9.54 3.24
CA ALA A 95 19.00 -8.38 3.18
C ALA A 95 19.36 -7.86 4.58
N ILE A 96 18.36 -7.65 5.45
CA ILE A 96 18.56 -7.28 6.86
C ILE A 96 19.48 -8.29 7.55
N ALA A 97 19.22 -9.59 7.37
CA ALA A 97 20.06 -10.65 7.92
C ALA A 97 21.49 -10.60 7.36
N GLY A 98 21.67 -10.22 6.10
CA GLY A 98 22.98 -9.96 5.49
C GLY A 98 23.73 -8.83 6.17
N VAL A 99 23.07 -7.68 6.37
CA VAL A 99 23.63 -6.51 7.07
C VAL A 99 24.01 -6.88 8.51
N ALA A 100 23.13 -7.58 9.23
CA ALA A 100 23.40 -8.04 10.59
C ALA A 100 24.61 -8.96 10.68
N ARG A 101 24.79 -9.87 9.72
CA ARG A 101 25.98 -10.73 9.66
C ARG A 101 27.26 -9.95 9.36
N GLN A 102 27.19 -8.94 8.51
CA GLN A 102 28.37 -8.19 8.06
C GLN A 102 28.80 -7.11 9.05
N TYR A 103 27.84 -6.41 9.66
CA TYR A 103 28.09 -5.20 10.45
C TYR A 103 27.62 -5.30 11.91
N GLY A 104 26.94 -6.39 12.28
CA GLY A 104 26.42 -6.62 13.63
C GLY A 104 25.02 -6.04 13.86
N ALA A 105 24.41 -6.45 14.97
CA ALA A 105 23.04 -6.12 15.31
C ALA A 105 22.82 -4.61 15.56
N ASP A 106 23.74 -3.95 16.26
CA ASP A 106 23.62 -2.52 16.61
C ASP A 106 23.57 -1.63 15.36
N MET A 107 24.53 -1.81 14.43
CA MET A 107 24.54 -1.06 13.16
C MET A 107 23.30 -1.34 12.31
N THR A 108 22.80 -2.57 12.33
CA THR A 108 21.59 -2.95 11.58
C THR A 108 20.36 -2.30 12.19
N CYS A 109 20.24 -2.31 13.52
CA CYS A 109 19.19 -1.60 14.25
C CYS A 109 19.15 -0.12 13.87
N ASP A 110 20.31 0.54 13.83
CA ASP A 110 20.36 1.99 13.55
C ASP A 110 20.05 2.32 12.08
N ALA A 111 20.64 1.56 11.14
CA ALA A 111 20.41 1.78 9.71
C ALA A 111 18.93 1.55 9.33
N ASN A 112 18.35 0.47 9.82
CA ASN A 112 16.97 0.10 9.52
C ASN A 112 15.98 0.99 10.28
N GLY A 113 16.32 1.30 11.55
CA GLY A 113 15.61 2.24 12.40
C GLY A 113 15.37 3.58 11.70
N ALA A 114 16.45 4.22 11.25
CA ALA A 114 16.38 5.51 10.57
C ALA A 114 15.61 5.43 9.24
N THR A 115 15.77 4.35 8.48
CA THR A 115 15.10 4.18 7.18
C THR A 115 13.58 4.04 7.31
N PHE A 116 13.09 3.52 8.44
CA PHE A 116 11.68 3.23 8.67
C PHE A 116 11.11 3.99 9.87
N ASP A 117 11.65 5.17 10.16
CA ASP A 117 11.11 6.07 11.18
C ASP A 117 9.70 6.57 10.78
N VAL A 118 8.73 6.39 11.69
CA VAL A 118 7.33 6.83 11.55
C VAL A 118 7.23 8.36 11.47
N ASP A 119 8.12 9.08 12.16
CA ASP A 119 8.03 10.53 12.24
C ASP A 119 8.60 11.21 10.98
N GLU A 120 9.51 10.54 10.27
CA GLU A 120 10.12 11.05 9.03
C GLU A 120 9.44 10.53 7.75
N HIS A 121 8.76 9.39 7.82
CA HIS A 121 8.16 8.73 6.67
C HIS A 121 6.69 8.38 6.88
N ASP A 122 5.84 8.72 5.90
CA ASP A 122 4.39 8.43 5.90
C ASP A 122 4.04 6.95 6.14
N TYR A 123 4.98 6.06 5.86
CA TYR A 123 4.84 4.60 5.92
C TYR A 123 5.90 3.94 6.82
N GLY A 124 6.59 4.73 7.64
CA GLY A 124 7.49 4.21 8.66
C GLY A 124 6.75 3.34 9.69
N VAL A 125 7.49 2.48 10.38
CA VAL A 125 6.93 1.54 11.38
C VAL A 125 7.74 1.48 12.68
N LEU A 126 8.84 2.24 12.75
CA LEU A 126 9.71 2.34 13.91
C LEU A 126 9.63 3.73 14.50
N ARG A 127 9.69 3.84 15.83
CA ARG A 127 9.85 5.11 16.53
C ARG A 127 11.18 5.14 17.24
N HIS A 128 11.86 6.27 17.13
CA HIS A 128 13.01 6.54 17.96
C HIS A 128 12.60 6.67 19.44
N SER A 129 13.37 6.05 20.34
CA SER A 129 13.07 5.93 21.78
C SER A 129 13.61 7.10 22.61
N GLY A 130 14.25 8.09 21.99
CA GLY A 130 15.05 9.12 22.66
C GLY A 130 14.68 10.57 22.35
N TRP A 131 13.39 10.89 22.26
CA TRP A 131 12.90 12.28 22.30
C TRP A 131 12.37 12.62 23.70
#